data_AF-A0A1F6BE68-F1
#
_entry.id   AF-A0A1F6BE68-F1
#
_cell.length_a   1.000
_cell.length_b   1.000
_cell.length_c   1.000
_cell.angle_alpha   90.00
_cell.angle_beta   90.00
_cell.angle_gamma   90.00
#
_symmetry.space_group_name_H-M   'P 1'
#
loop_
_entity.id
_entity.type
_entity.pdbx_description
1 polymer ?
#
loop_
_entity_poly.entity_id
_entity_poly.type
_entity_poly.pdbx_seq_one_letter_code
_entity_poly.pdbx_strand_id
1 'polypeptide(L)'
;MKNQNNQITVKDRIKNDQVLLLEQLRKTPIVQIACEKVGVGRATYYRWRKESVEFAKQSDQALLDGSLLVNDMAESQLMSAIKDKNMTGIIFWLKHHHPAYATRVEVTTNNKNQDIELTDEQKELLNKALEMVALAPPEKETHE
;
A
#
# COMPACT_ATOMS: atom_id res chain seq x y z
N MET A 1 -12.14 -25.40 -55.19
CA MET A 1 -11.90 -24.35 -54.17
C MET A 1 -11.74 -25.06 -52.83
N LYS A 2 -10.52 -25.09 -52.27
CA LYS A 2 -10.23 -25.84 -51.03
C LYS A 2 -10.63 -24.96 -49.84
N ASN A 3 -11.54 -25.48 -49.02
CA ASN A 3 -12.02 -24.83 -47.80
C ASN A 3 -10.90 -24.87 -46.75
N GLN A 4 -10.26 -23.74 -46.47
CA GLN A 4 -9.28 -23.60 -45.39
C GLN A 4 -10.01 -23.56 -44.05
N ASN A 5 -10.30 -24.73 -43.50
CA ASN A 5 -10.73 -24.86 -42.10
C ASN A 5 -9.52 -24.56 -41.19
N ASN A 6 -9.45 -23.31 -40.74
CA ASN A 6 -8.46 -22.84 -39.77
C ASN A 6 -8.75 -23.46 -38.39
N GLN A 7 -8.07 -24.56 -38.05
CA GLN A 7 -8.17 -25.16 -36.71
C GLN A 7 -7.32 -24.33 -35.73
N ILE A 8 -7.96 -23.42 -35.00
CA ILE A 8 -7.33 -22.71 -33.88
C ILE A 8 -6.92 -23.74 -32.82
N THR A 9 -5.65 -23.76 -32.44
CA THR A 9 -5.18 -24.71 -31.42
C THR A 9 -5.66 -24.29 -30.03
N VAL A 10 -5.78 -25.24 -29.10
CA VAL A 10 -6.17 -24.95 -27.71
C VAL A 10 -5.24 -23.92 -27.05
N LYS A 11 -3.94 -23.92 -27.42
CA LYS A 11 -2.95 -22.95 -26.93
C LYS A 11 -3.25 -21.54 -27.42
N ASP A 12 -3.63 -21.40 -28.69
CA ASP A 12 -3.96 -20.10 -29.27
C ASP A 12 -5.21 -19.51 -28.61
N ARG A 13 -6.22 -20.35 -28.32
CA ARG A 13 -7.42 -19.92 -27.57
C ARG A 13 -7.06 -19.43 -26.17
N ILE A 14 -6.26 -20.20 -25.41
CA ILE A 14 -5.82 -19.80 -24.06
C ILE A 14 -5.08 -18.46 -24.10
N LYS A 15 -4.18 -18.29 -25.07
CA LYS A 15 -3.43 -17.04 -25.22
C LYS A 15 -4.36 -15.86 -25.55
N ASN A 16 -5.33 -16.07 -26.43
CA ASN A 16 -6.33 -15.05 -26.76
C ASN A 16 -7.18 -14.68 -25.53
N ASP A 17 -7.66 -15.67 -24.77
CA ASP A 17 -8.43 -15.44 -23.55
C ASP A 17 -7.62 -14.66 -22.50
N GLN A 18 -6.32 -14.98 -22.36
CA GLN A 18 -5.39 -14.23 -21.51
C GLN A 18 -5.27 -12.77 -21.94
N VAL A 19 -5.09 -12.50 -23.24
CA VAL A 19 -5.00 -11.13 -23.77
C VAL A 19 -6.30 -10.36 -23.52
N LEU A 20 -7.44 -10.94 -23.86
CA LEU A 20 -8.75 -10.32 -23.63
C LEU A 20 -8.98 -10.03 -22.14
N LEU A 21 -8.60 -10.94 -21.25
CA LEU A 21 -8.75 -10.77 -19.82
C LEU A 21 -7.88 -9.62 -19.31
N LEU A 22 -6.62 -9.51 -19.76
CA LEU A 22 -5.74 -8.41 -19.42
C LEU A 22 -6.30 -7.06 -19.89
N GLU A 23 -6.85 -6.99 -21.10
CA GLU A 23 -7.52 -5.78 -21.59
C GLU A 23 -8.75 -5.40 -20.77
N GLN A 24 -9.55 -6.39 -20.32
CA GLN A 24 -10.67 -6.11 -19.43
C GLN A 24 -10.21 -5.63 -18.05
N LEU A 25 -9.13 -6.19 -17.50
CA LEU A 25 -8.57 -5.75 -16.22
C LEU A 25 -8.11 -4.30 -16.24
N ARG A 26 -7.53 -3.83 -17.37
CA ARG A 26 -7.17 -2.41 -17.57
C ARG A 26 -8.36 -1.46 -17.57
N LYS A 27 -9.57 -1.96 -17.81
CA LYS A 27 -10.81 -1.16 -17.83
C LYS A 27 -11.64 -1.34 -16.56
N THR A 28 -11.58 -2.52 -15.97
CA THR A 28 -12.35 -2.90 -14.80
C THR A 28 -11.44 -3.76 -13.92
N PRO A 29 -10.74 -3.17 -12.93
CA PRO A 29 -9.74 -3.86 -12.10
C PRO A 29 -10.39 -4.78 -11.03
N ILE A 30 -11.48 -5.47 -11.40
CA ILE A 30 -12.21 -6.41 -10.56
C ILE A 30 -12.15 -7.76 -11.24
N VAL A 31 -11.30 -8.65 -10.73
CA VAL A 31 -11.01 -9.96 -11.34
C VAL A 31 -12.28 -10.75 -11.65
N GLN A 32 -13.25 -10.78 -10.74
CA GLN A 32 -14.52 -11.49 -10.94
C GLN A 32 -15.26 -10.98 -12.19
N ILE A 33 -15.43 -9.66 -12.30
CA ILE A 33 -16.16 -9.02 -13.40
C ILE A 33 -15.41 -9.17 -14.71
N ALA A 34 -14.08 -9.02 -14.69
CA ALA A 34 -13.25 -9.22 -15.88
C ALA A 34 -13.34 -10.67 -16.38
N CYS A 35 -13.26 -11.64 -15.47
CA CYS A 35 -13.42 -13.07 -15.76
C CYS A 35 -14.79 -13.38 -16.38
N GLU A 36 -15.88 -12.87 -15.80
CA GLU A 36 -17.24 -13.01 -16.31
C GLU A 36 -17.40 -12.41 -17.72
N LYS A 37 -16.85 -11.21 -17.95
CA LYS A 37 -16.90 -10.54 -19.26
C LYS A 37 -16.15 -11.29 -20.36
N VAL A 38 -15.05 -11.95 -20.04
CA VAL A 38 -14.25 -12.73 -21.00
C VAL A 38 -14.74 -14.18 -21.12
N GLY A 39 -15.57 -14.66 -20.19
CA GLY A 39 -16.02 -16.06 -20.16
C GLY A 39 -14.98 -17.03 -19.60
N VAL A 40 -14.05 -16.54 -18.77
CA VAL A 40 -13.01 -17.35 -18.12
C VAL A 40 -13.36 -17.56 -16.65
N GLY A 41 -13.21 -18.78 -16.14
CA GLY A 41 -13.41 -19.05 -14.72
C GLY A 41 -12.34 -18.39 -13.85
N ARG A 42 -12.71 -17.84 -12.70
CA ARG A 42 -11.76 -17.18 -11.78
C ARG A 42 -10.61 -18.09 -11.33
N ALA A 43 -10.89 -19.38 -11.13
CA ALA A 43 -9.85 -20.37 -10.81
C ALA A 43 -8.82 -20.53 -11.93
N THR A 44 -9.25 -20.42 -13.20
CA THR A 44 -8.38 -20.47 -14.37
C THR A 44 -7.43 -19.28 -14.42
N TYR A 45 -7.92 -18.07 -14.11
CA TYR A 45 -7.07 -16.88 -13.98
C TYR A 45 -5.96 -17.08 -12.94
N TYR A 46 -6.30 -17.52 -11.72
CA TYR A 46 -5.28 -17.73 -10.68
C TYR A 46 -4.32 -18.87 -11.03
N ARG A 47 -4.79 -19.91 -11.72
CA ARG A 47 -3.92 -20.96 -12.25
C ARG A 47 -2.91 -20.41 -13.25
N TRP A 48 -3.34 -19.59 -14.22
CA TRP A 48 -2.44 -18.95 -15.18
C TRP A 48 -1.39 -18.07 -14.50
N ARG A 49 -1.78 -17.32 -13.45
CA ARG A 49 -0.82 -16.54 -12.67
C ARG A 49 0.21 -17.40 -11.93
N LYS A 50 -0.19 -18.57 -11.45
CA LYS A 50 0.72 -19.52 -10.79
C LYS A 50 1.67 -20.20 -11.78
N GLU A 51 1.17 -20.54 -12.96
CA GLU A 51 1.91 -21.30 -13.99
C GLU A 51 2.81 -20.41 -14.86
N SER A 52 2.50 -19.12 -14.99
CA SER A 52 3.26 -18.17 -15.82
C SER A 52 3.54 -16.88 -15.06
N VAL A 53 4.82 -16.69 -14.71
CA VAL A 53 5.32 -15.47 -14.08
C VAL A 53 5.09 -14.24 -14.96
N GLU A 54 5.21 -14.41 -16.28
CA GLU A 54 4.98 -13.33 -17.24
C GLU A 54 3.52 -12.88 -17.24
N PHE A 55 2.57 -13.83 -17.27
CA PHE A 55 1.16 -13.51 -17.19
C PHE A 55 0.79 -12.87 -15.84
N ALA A 56 1.42 -13.30 -14.75
CA ALA A 56 1.22 -12.68 -13.44
C ALA A 56 1.64 -11.20 -13.44
N LYS A 57 2.84 -10.89 -13.95
CA LYS A 57 3.32 -9.50 -14.07
C LYS A 57 2.40 -8.64 -14.93
N GLN A 58 2.00 -9.15 -16.10
CA GLN A 58 1.07 -8.45 -16.99
C GLN A 58 -0.29 -8.22 -16.32
N SER A 59 -0.76 -9.19 -15.53
CA SER A 59 -2.01 -9.07 -14.78
C SER A 59 -1.92 -8.01 -13.68
N ASP A 60 -0.81 -7.98 -12.95
CA ASP A 60 -0.58 -6.97 -11.90
C ASP A 60 -0.47 -5.56 -12.50
N GLN A 61 0.22 -5.43 -13.64
CA GLN A 61 0.26 -4.16 -14.37
C GLN A 61 -1.14 -3.75 -14.88
N ALA A 62 -1.90 -4.68 -15.45
CA ALA A 62 -3.25 -4.39 -15.95
C ALA A 62 -4.21 -3.97 -14.82
N LEU A 63 -4.08 -4.57 -13.63
CA LEU A 63 -4.83 -4.17 -12.44
C LEU A 63 -4.44 -2.78 -11.96
N LEU A 64 -3.14 -2.45 -11.99
CA LEU A 64 -2.65 -1.11 -11.65
C LEU A 64 -3.19 -0.06 -12.62
N ASP A 65 -3.06 -0.29 -13.92
CA ASP A 65 -3.57 0.59 -14.97
C ASP A 65 -5.09 0.83 -14.80
N GLY A 66 -5.85 -0.24 -14.56
CA GLY A 66 -7.28 -0.14 -14.32
C GLY A 66 -7.63 0.60 -13.03
N SER A 67 -6.83 0.44 -11.97
CA SER A 67 -7.00 1.18 -10.71
C SER A 67 -6.79 2.68 -10.91
N LEU A 68 -5.75 3.06 -11.66
CA LEU A 68 -5.48 4.46 -12.01
C LEU A 68 -6.64 5.07 -12.80
N LEU A 69 -7.15 4.35 -13.80
CA LEU A 69 -8.32 4.80 -14.56
C LEU A 69 -9.55 5.02 -13.66
N VAL A 70 -9.82 4.09 -12.74
CA VAL A 70 -10.94 4.23 -11.79
C VAL A 70 -10.73 5.41 -10.85
N ASN A 71 -9.49 5.70 -10.44
CA ASN A 71 -9.18 6.88 -9.64
C ASN A 71 -9.48 8.17 -10.40
N ASP A 72 -9.04 8.30 -11.66
CA ASP A 72 -9.34 9.47 -12.50
C ASP A 72 -10.86 9.68 -12.63
N MET A 73 -11.60 8.58 -12.81
CA MET A 73 -13.07 8.62 -12.84
C MET A 73 -13.65 9.07 -11.49
N ALA A 74 -13.12 8.56 -10.38
CA ALA A 74 -13.57 8.93 -9.04
C ALA A 74 -13.29 10.42 -8.76
N GLU A 75 -12.15 10.95 -9.19
CA GLU A 75 -11.81 12.37 -9.09
C GLU A 75 -12.80 13.24 -9.87
N SER A 76 -13.12 12.86 -11.12
CA SER A 76 -14.14 13.56 -11.91
C SER A 76 -15.52 13.55 -11.23
N GLN A 77 -15.89 12.43 -10.61
CA GLN A 77 -17.15 12.33 -9.86
C GLN A 77 -17.14 13.16 -8.59
N LEU A 78 -16.00 13.24 -7.89
CA LEU A 78 -15.84 14.12 -6.74
C LEU A 78 -16.01 15.60 -7.13
N MET A 79 -15.43 16.03 -8.26
CA MET A 79 -15.62 17.40 -8.76
C MET A 79 -17.07 17.69 -9.09
N SER A 80 -17.78 16.73 -9.70
CA SER A 80 -19.21 16.85 -9.98
C SER A 80 -20.02 16.97 -8.68
N ALA A 81 -19.73 16.14 -7.68
CA ALA A 81 -20.37 16.22 -6.37
C ALA A 81 -20.13 17.57 -5.66
N ILE A 82 -18.92 18.14 -5.77
CA ILE A 82 -18.59 19.46 -5.24
C ILE A 82 -19.41 20.55 -5.95
N LYS A 83 -19.51 20.48 -7.29
CA LYS A 83 -20.35 21.40 -8.08
C LYS A 83 -21.81 21.35 -7.63
N ASP A 84 -22.30 20.16 -7.31
CA ASP A 84 -23.66 19.92 -6.82
C ASP A 84 -23.82 20.21 -5.31
N LYS A 85 -22.84 20.89 -4.69
CA LYS A 85 -22.84 21.33 -3.28
C LYS A 85 -22.93 20.17 -2.28
N ASN A 86 -22.43 18.98 -2.64
CA ASN A 86 -22.32 17.87 -1.70
C ASN A 86 -21.27 18.18 -0.63
N MET A 87 -21.75 18.51 0.58
CA MET A 87 -20.90 18.95 1.69
C MET A 87 -19.87 17.91 2.12
N THR A 88 -20.21 16.61 2.06
CA THR A 88 -19.27 15.53 2.41
C THR A 88 -18.09 15.50 1.45
N GLY A 89 -18.33 15.64 0.15
CA GLY A 89 -17.28 15.71 -0.87
C GLY A 89 -16.38 16.94 -0.70
N ILE A 90 -16.98 18.09 -0.40
CA ILE A 90 -16.25 19.35 -0.14
C ILE A 90 -15.35 19.21 1.10
N ILE A 91 -15.90 18.70 2.22
CA ILE A 91 -15.14 18.47 3.45
C ILE A 91 -13.99 17.51 3.20
N PHE A 92 -14.25 16.39 2.53
CA PHE A 92 -13.22 15.40 2.20
C PHE A 92 -12.09 16.04 1.38
N TRP A 93 -12.44 16.76 0.31
CA TRP A 93 -11.44 17.44 -0.53
C TRP A 93 -10.58 18.41 0.28
N LEU A 94 -11.20 19.31 1.06
CA LEU A 94 -10.49 20.31 1.86
C LEU A 94 -9.57 19.68 2.91
N LYS A 95 -10.04 18.62 3.60
CA LYS A 95 -9.23 17.90 4.60
C LYS A 95 -7.93 17.32 4.04
N HIS A 96 -7.94 16.89 2.78
CA HIS A 96 -6.79 16.24 2.15
C HIS A 96 -5.92 17.19 1.29
N HIS A 97 -6.48 18.31 0.80
CA HIS A 97 -5.79 19.21 -0.14
C HIS A 97 -5.50 20.60 0.41
N HIS A 98 -6.02 20.97 1.59
CA HIS A 98 -5.79 22.28 2.19
C HIS A 98 -5.28 22.17 3.64
N PRO A 99 -4.02 22.57 3.92
CA PRO A 99 -3.40 22.39 5.24
C PRO A 99 -4.19 22.96 6.43
N ALA A 100 -4.92 24.06 6.23
CA ALA A 100 -5.75 24.65 7.29
C ALA A 100 -6.91 23.75 7.76
N TYR A 101 -7.35 22.80 6.93
CA TYR A 101 -8.43 21.86 7.22
C TYR A 101 -7.92 20.44 7.47
N ALA A 102 -6.60 20.22 7.43
CA ALA A 102 -6.01 18.93 7.70
C ALA A 102 -6.34 18.47 9.13
N THR A 103 -6.61 17.18 9.29
CA THR A 103 -6.86 16.58 10.60
C THR A 103 -5.60 16.72 11.46
N ARG A 104 -5.67 17.52 12.52
CA ARG A 104 -4.62 17.60 13.53
C ARG A 104 -4.87 16.53 14.58
N VAL A 105 -3.89 15.68 14.82
CA VAL A 105 -3.89 14.76 15.96
C VAL A 105 -3.23 15.50 17.12
N GLU A 106 -4.01 15.89 18.12
CA GLU A 106 -3.46 16.39 19.38
C GLU A 106 -2.89 15.21 20.18
N VAL A 107 -1.57 15.16 20.30
CA VAL A 107 -0.90 14.18 21.17
C VAL A 107 -0.86 14.77 22.58
N THR A 108 -1.83 14.42 23.41
CA THR A 108 -1.76 14.71 24.84
C THR A 108 -0.75 13.77 25.48
N THR A 109 0.54 14.14 25.47
CA THR A 109 1.55 13.43 26.23
C THR A 109 1.33 13.74 27.70
N ASN A 110 0.77 12.79 28.45
CA ASN A 110 0.71 12.85 29.90
C ASN A 110 2.13 12.61 30.43
N ASN A 111 2.93 13.68 30.50
CA ASN A 111 4.34 13.62 30.87
C ASN A 111 4.46 13.34 32.39
N LYS A 112 4.37 12.06 32.77
CA LYS A 112 4.64 11.59 34.15
C LYS A 112 6.14 11.64 34.52
N ASN A 113 6.98 12.31 33.73
CA ASN A 113 8.42 12.46 34.02
C ASN A 113 8.76 13.82 34.67
N GLN A 114 7.80 14.51 35.27
CA GLN A 114 8.11 15.56 36.24
C GLN A 114 8.04 14.93 37.63
N ASP A 115 9.20 14.93 38.30
CA ASP A 115 9.52 14.41 39.63
C ASP A 115 9.70 12.89 39.75
N ILE A 116 10.64 12.33 38.99
CA ILE A 116 11.28 11.06 39.39
C ILE A 116 12.28 11.40 40.50
N GLU A 117 11.81 11.45 41.75
CA GLU A 117 12.71 11.44 42.91
C GLU A 117 13.43 10.08 42.96
N LEU A 118 14.76 10.10 42.97
CA LEU A 118 15.55 8.88 43.12
C LEU A 118 15.16 8.19 44.43
N THR A 119 14.86 6.90 44.36
CA THR A 119 14.68 6.10 45.58
C THR A 119 16.00 6.03 46.35
N ASP A 120 15.93 5.77 47.65
CA ASP A 120 17.14 5.76 48.48
C ASP A 120 18.14 4.68 48.04
N GLU A 121 17.66 3.52 47.56
CA GLU A 121 18.50 2.48 46.94
C GLU A 121 19.21 2.98 45.66
N GLN A 122 18.52 3.77 44.83
CA GLN A 122 19.12 4.36 43.62
C GLN A 122 20.18 5.40 43.96
N LYS A 123 19.96 6.20 45.02
CA LYS A 123 20.95 7.15 45.53
C LYS A 123 22.18 6.44 46.08
N GLU A 124 22.00 5.35 46.83
CA GLU A 124 23.12 4.55 47.31
C GLU A 124 23.93 3.92 46.18
N LEU A 125 23.25 3.39 45.15
CA LEU A 125 23.92 2.82 43.98
C LEU A 125 24.72 3.90 43.22
N LEU A 126 24.14 5.09 43.06
CA LEU A 126 24.81 6.23 42.44
C LEU A 126 26.04 6.67 43.23
N ASN A 127 25.93 6.75 44.56
CA ASN A 127 27.06 7.11 45.43
C ASN A 127 28.18 6.07 45.36
N LYS A 128 27.84 4.77 45.38
CA LYS A 128 28.82 3.68 45.20
C LYS A 128 29.52 3.75 43.84
N ALA A 129 28.77 4.02 42.77
CA ALA A 129 29.33 4.18 41.44
C ALA A 129 30.29 5.38 41.39
N LEU A 130 29.92 6.50 42.00
CA LEU A 130 30.74 7.72 42.06
C LEU A 130 32.03 7.51 42.87
N GLU A 131 31.94 6.78 43.98
CA GLU A 131 33.09 6.43 44.83
C GLU A 131 34.05 5.47 44.12
N MET A 132 33.53 4.49 43.38
CA MET A 132 34.34 3.59 42.54
C MET A 132 35.05 4.35 41.42
N VAL A 133 34.41 5.35 40.81
CA VAL A 133 35.04 6.22 39.81
C VAL A 133 36.12 7.11 40.44
N ALA A 134 35.90 7.61 41.66
CA ALA A 134 36.89 8.40 42.38
C ALA A 134 38.11 7.58 42.85
N LEU A 135 37.93 6.28 43.14
CA LEU A 135 39.01 5.36 43.50
C LEU A 135 39.68 4.69 42.29
N ALA A 136 39.08 4.72 41.10
CA ALA A 136 39.71 4.23 39.89
C ALA A 136 40.82 5.22 39.47
N PRO A 137 42.11 4.83 39.50
CA PRO A 137 43.15 5.68 38.92
C PRO A 137 42.84 5.87 37.43
N PRO A 138 43.13 7.05 36.85
CA PRO A 138 42.88 7.28 35.44
C PRO A 138 43.60 6.21 34.63
N GLU A 139 42.85 5.42 33.86
CA GLU A 139 43.43 4.51 32.88
C GLU A 139 44.31 5.37 31.96
N LYS A 140 45.63 5.20 32.08
CA LYS A 140 46.56 5.82 31.16
C LYS A 140 46.38 5.11 29.83
N GLU A 141 45.64 5.74 28.91
CA GLU A 141 45.74 5.41 27.49
C GLU A 141 47.18 5.67 27.03
N THR A 142 48.02 4.63 27.05
CA THR A 142 49.30 4.62 26.33
C THR A 142 49.00 4.35 24.87
N HIS A 143 48.90 5.40 24.07
CA HIS A 143 49.02 5.32 22.63
C HIS A 143 50.46 5.72 22.23
N GLU A 144 51.30 4.70 21.97
CA GLU A 144 52.40 4.77 20.99
C GLU A 144 51.91 4.17 19.68
#